data_AF-K5WRA7-F1
#
_entry.id   AF-K5WRA7-F1
#
_cell.length_a   1.000
_cell.length_b   1.000
_cell.length_c   1.000
_cell.angle_alpha   90.00
_cell.angle_beta   90.00
_cell.angle_gamma   90.00
#
_symmetry.space_group_name_H-M   'P 1'
#
loop_
_entity.id
_entity.type
_entity.pdbx_description
1 polymer ?
#
loop_
_entity_poly.entity_id
_entity_poly.type
_entity_poly.pdbx_seq_one_letter_code
_entity_poly.pdbx_strand_id
1 'polypeptide(L)'
;IYFGEGLCVAAALNDVCQRRSNCRVVVYTDNEASFRIFSSFHADPEYNPILLFSAELMMKYKLKVRVVWTSGKKNRVADALSRHNRDRAVSFAPGLVIHDFTPPYDAWATSAHA
;
A
#
# COMPACT_ATOMS: atom_id res chain seq x y z
N ILE A 1 -7.39 -11.44 3.87
CA ILE A 1 -7.70 -10.00 3.72
C ILE A 1 -6.49 -9.14 4.12
N TYR A 2 -5.84 -9.41 5.25
CA TYR A 2 -4.69 -8.62 5.76
C TYR A 2 -3.49 -8.52 4.82
N PHE A 3 -3.10 -9.60 4.14
CA PHE A 3 -1.93 -9.60 3.26
C PHE A 3 -2.06 -8.61 2.09
N GLY A 4 -3.21 -8.59 1.42
CA GLY A 4 -3.47 -7.67 0.30
C GLY A 4 -3.42 -6.20 0.72
N GLU A 5 -3.84 -5.89 1.95
CA GLU A 5 -3.84 -4.53 2.49
C GLU A 5 -2.42 -4.04 2.80
N GLY A 6 -1.56 -4.92 3.31
CA GLY A 6 -0.13 -4.62 3.46
C GLY A 6 0.57 -4.49 2.10
N LEU A 7 0.24 -5.37 1.16
CA LEU A 7 0.77 -5.36 -0.20
C LEU A 7 0.40 -4.08 -0.96
N CYS A 8 -0.81 -3.56 -0.76
CA CYS A 8 -1.23 -2.28 -1.32
C CYS A 8 -0.31 -1.12 -0.88
N VAL A 9 0.11 -1.09 0.39
CA VAL A 9 1.06 -0.09 0.88
C VAL A 9 2.42 -0.26 0.20
N ALA A 10 2.94 -1.49 0.16
CA ALA A 10 4.22 -1.77 -0.51
C ALA A 10 4.19 -1.41 -2.01
N ALA A 11 3.11 -1.72 -2.70
CA ALA A 11 2.91 -1.39 -4.11
C ALA A 11 2.85 0.14 -4.33
N ALA A 12 2.19 0.88 -3.43
CA ALA A 12 2.18 2.34 -3.49
C ALA A 12 3.59 2.94 -3.30
N LEU A 13 4.40 2.37 -2.41
CA LEU A 13 5.80 2.80 -2.25
C LEU A 13 6.63 2.50 -3.50
N ASN A 14 6.42 1.33 -4.11
CA ASN A 14 7.09 0.97 -5.37
C ASN A 14 6.71 1.94 -6.50
N ASP A 15 5.43 2.31 -6.64
CA ASP A 15 4.99 3.30 -7.63
C ASP A 15 5.57 4.71 -7.37
N VAL A 16 5.71 5.11 -6.10
CA VAL A 16 6.36 6.38 -5.75
C VAL A 16 7.84 6.36 -6.13
N CYS A 17 8.57 5.27 -5.85
CA CYS A 17 10.00 5.24 -6.10
C CYS A 17 10.37 5.27 -7.59
N GLN A 18 9.47 4.85 -8.48
CA GLN A 18 9.66 5.01 -9.94
C GLN A 18 9.66 6.48 -10.38
N ARG A 19 9.08 7.39 -9.58
CA ARG A 19 8.89 8.79 -9.95
C ARG A 19 9.72 9.75 -9.11
N ARG A 20 10.04 9.38 -7.86
CA ARG A 20 10.72 10.26 -6.90
C ARG A 20 11.65 9.50 -5.95
N SER A 21 12.71 10.18 -5.53
CA SER A 21 13.60 9.76 -4.45
C SER A 21 13.79 10.92 -3.45
N ASN A 22 14.29 10.62 -2.25
CA ASN A 22 14.54 11.57 -1.17
C ASN A 22 13.30 12.41 -0.80
N CYS A 23 12.12 11.79 -0.77
CA CYS A 23 10.86 12.47 -0.48
C CYS A 23 10.17 11.93 0.77
N ARG A 24 9.23 12.72 1.29
CA ARG A 24 8.31 12.29 2.35
C ARG A 24 7.06 11.70 1.70
N VAL A 25 6.65 10.54 2.17
CA VAL A 25 5.47 9.83 1.65
C VAL A 25 4.51 9.60 2.81
N VAL A 26 3.25 9.97 2.63
CA VAL A 26 2.18 9.65 3.57
C VAL A 26 1.21 8.71 2.88
N VAL A 27 0.99 7.54 3.46
CA VAL A 27 0.00 6.58 2.99
C VAL A 27 -1.15 6.58 3.97
N TYR A 28 -2.34 6.93 3.50
CA TYR A 28 -3.56 6.87 4.29
C TYR A 28 -4.22 5.50 4.09
N THR A 29 -4.59 4.85 5.19
CA THR A 29 -5.29 3.56 5.16
C THR A 29 -6.39 3.55 6.20
N ASP A 30 -7.54 2.96 5.88
CA ASP A 30 -8.57 2.65 6.87
C ASP A 30 -8.42 1.24 7.46
N ASN A 31 -7.42 0.48 7.00
CA ASN A 31 -7.07 -0.81 7.53
C ASN A 31 -6.17 -0.67 8.77
N GLU A 32 -6.71 -1.06 9.93
CA GLU A 32 -5.97 -0.99 11.21
C GLU A 32 -4.74 -1.91 11.24
N ALA A 33 -4.79 -3.08 10.60
CA ALA A 33 -3.65 -4.00 10.59
C ALA A 33 -2.49 -3.43 9.77
N SER A 34 -2.76 -2.89 8.57
CA SER A 34 -1.73 -2.20 7.77
C SER A 34 -1.15 -1.01 8.53
N PHE A 35 -2.00 -0.22 9.20
CA PHE A 35 -1.51 0.85 10.05
C PHE A 35 -0.58 0.34 11.15
N ARG A 36 -0.98 -0.71 11.88
CA ARG A 36 -0.19 -1.29 12.97
C ARG A 36 1.16 -1.80 12.49
N ILE A 37 1.19 -2.67 11.48
CA ILE A 37 2.45 -3.30 11.03
C ILE A 37 3.46 -2.28 10.47
N PHE A 38 2.99 -1.25 9.76
CA PHE A 38 3.90 -0.22 9.21
C PHE A 38 4.29 0.85 10.24
N SER A 39 3.50 1.04 11.29
CA SER A 39 3.83 1.98 12.37
C SER A 39 4.80 1.39 13.39
N SER A 40 4.66 0.09 13.68
CA SER A 40 5.59 -0.64 14.56
C SER A 40 6.80 -1.21 13.82
N PHE A 41 6.68 -1.39 12.50
CA PHE A 41 7.60 -2.17 11.69
C PHE A 41 7.80 -3.60 12.21
N HIS A 42 6.71 -4.18 12.71
CA HIS A 42 6.65 -5.50 13.32
C HIS A 42 5.37 -6.20 12.89
N ALA A 43 5.47 -7.44 12.44
CA ALA A 43 4.35 -8.24 11.99
C ALA A 43 4.61 -9.74 12.21
N ASP A 44 3.55 -10.53 12.04
CA ASP A 44 3.68 -11.99 11.99
C ASP A 44 4.55 -12.42 10.80
N PRO A 45 5.21 -13.60 10.87
CA PRO A 45 6.17 -14.04 9.85
C PRO A 45 5.65 -13.99 8.41
N GLU A 46 4.36 -14.26 8.19
CA GLU A 46 3.72 -14.22 6.86
C GLU A 46 3.75 -12.83 6.19
N TYR A 47 3.86 -11.75 6.98
CA TYR A 47 3.90 -10.37 6.47
C TYR A 47 5.32 -9.79 6.41
N ASN A 48 6.32 -10.48 6.96
CA ASN A 48 7.70 -10.00 6.95
C ASN A 48 8.22 -9.66 5.55
N PRO A 49 7.90 -10.43 4.48
CA PRO A 49 8.35 -10.05 3.15
C PRO A 49 7.84 -8.69 2.68
N ILE A 50 6.61 -8.31 3.03
CA ILE A 50 6.04 -7.00 2.71
C ILE A 50 6.84 -5.89 3.41
N LEU A 51 7.15 -6.08 4.70
CA LEU A 51 7.90 -5.10 5.48
C LEU A 51 9.35 -5.00 4.99
N LEU A 52 10.01 -6.12 4.70
CA LEU A 52 11.37 -6.16 4.17
C LEU A 52 11.47 -5.44 2.82
N PHE A 53 10.59 -5.79 1.87
CA PHE A 53 10.53 -5.11 0.57
C PHE A 53 10.30 -3.60 0.75
N SER A 54 9.38 -3.21 1.63
CA SER A 54 9.14 -1.79 1.93
C SER A 54 10.36 -1.11 2.55
N ALA A 55 11.08 -1.78 3.45
CA ALA A 55 12.31 -1.29 4.08
C ALA A 55 13.37 -1.01 3.02
N GLU A 56 13.57 -1.95 2.10
CA GLU A 56 14.54 -1.84 1.02
C GLU A 56 14.25 -0.63 0.14
N LEU A 57 12.99 -0.43 -0.26
CA LEU A 57 12.59 0.77 -1.00
C LEU A 57 12.85 2.05 -0.21
N MET A 58 12.49 2.06 1.07
CA MET A 58 12.69 3.22 1.95
C MET A 58 14.17 3.59 2.06
N MET A 59 15.06 2.61 2.25
CA MET A 59 16.50 2.82 2.34
C MET A 59 17.11 3.23 1.00
N LYS A 60 16.84 2.45 -0.06
CA LYS A 60 17.40 2.66 -1.41
C LYS A 60 17.04 4.02 -1.99
N TYR A 61 15.77 4.43 -1.84
CA TYR A 61 15.27 5.68 -2.42
C TYR A 61 15.18 6.83 -1.39
N LYS A 62 15.68 6.62 -0.16
CA LYS A 62 15.67 7.62 0.94
C LYS A 62 14.26 8.15 1.23
N LEU A 63 13.26 7.28 1.20
CA LEU A 63 11.87 7.65 1.46
C LEU A 63 11.63 7.78 2.96
N LYS A 64 11.01 8.89 3.37
CA LYS A 64 10.50 9.08 4.74
C LYS A 64 9.01 8.77 4.76
N VAL A 65 8.67 7.53 5.05
CA VAL A 65 7.30 7.02 4.98
C VAL A 65 6.58 7.18 6.31
N ARG A 66 5.31 7.58 6.26
CA ARG A 66 4.36 7.44 7.37
C ARG A 66 3.08 6.80 6.87
N VAL A 67 2.64 5.74 7.54
CA VAL A 67 1.30 5.18 7.35
C VAL A 67 0.39 5.77 8.42
N VAL A 68 -0.74 6.30 8.01
CA VAL A 68 -1.68 7.02 8.87
C VAL A 68 -3.05 6.39 8.76
N TRP A 69 -3.63 6.04 9.90
CA TRP A 69 -5.01 5.56 9.94
C TRP A 69 -5.99 6.69 9.59
N THR A 70 -6.95 6.41 8.72
CA THR A 70 -8.04 7.30 8.35
C THR A 70 -9.38 6.57 8.42
N SER A 71 -10.47 7.30 8.60
CA SER A 71 -11.81 6.69 8.52
C SER A 71 -12.10 6.22 7.09
N GLY A 72 -12.68 5.03 6.92
CA GLY A 72 -13.10 4.51 5.60
C GLY A 72 -14.06 5.43 4.85
N LYS A 73 -14.81 6.31 5.54
CA LYS A 73 -15.62 7.37 4.91
C LYS A 73 -14.78 8.37 4.10
N LYS A 74 -13.49 8.50 4.38
CA LYS A 74 -12.52 9.32 3.63
C LYS A 74 -11.73 8.49 2.60
N ASN A 75 -11.76 7.15 2.67
CA ASN A 75 -11.04 6.24 1.77
C ASN A 75 -11.93 5.65 0.66
N ARG A 76 -13.03 6.33 0.32
CA ARG A 76 -14.11 5.78 -0.52
C ARG A 76 -13.68 5.39 -1.94
N VAL A 77 -12.73 6.12 -2.53
CA VAL A 77 -12.19 5.79 -3.86
C VAL A 77 -11.41 4.49 -3.78
N ALA A 78 -10.49 4.36 -2.81
CA ALA A 78 -9.69 3.16 -2.65
C ALA A 78 -10.53 1.92 -2.28
N ASP A 79 -11.52 2.07 -1.38
CA ASP A 79 -12.46 0.99 -1.03
C ASP A 79 -13.31 0.54 -2.23
N ALA A 80 -13.72 1.46 -3.12
CA ALA A 80 -14.41 1.09 -4.34
C ALA A 80 -13.49 0.35 -5.33
N LEU A 81 -12.24 0.82 -5.48
CA LEU A 81 -11.24 0.19 -6.36
C LEU A 81 -10.83 -1.21 -5.89
N SER A 82 -10.63 -1.42 -4.58
CA SER A 82 -10.28 -2.73 -4.02
C SER A 82 -11.38 -3.79 -4.19
N ARG A 83 -12.62 -3.35 -4.40
CA ARG A 83 -13.78 -4.20 -4.70
C ARG A 83 -14.09 -4.31 -6.20
N HIS A 84 -13.18 -3.87 -7.06
CA HIS A 84 -13.35 -3.81 -8.52
C HIS A 84 -14.56 -2.98 -8.99
N ASN A 85 -15.07 -2.06 -8.17
CA ASN A 85 -16.22 -1.22 -8.49
C ASN A 85 -15.78 0.13 -9.09
N ARG A 86 -15.39 0.10 -10.37
CA ARG A 86 -14.86 1.26 -11.09
C ARG A 86 -15.89 2.41 -11.19
N ASP A 87 -17.14 2.11 -11.48
CA ASP A 87 -18.20 3.12 -11.62
C ASP A 87 -18.40 3.90 -10.32
N ARG A 88 -18.40 3.19 -9.18
CA ARG A 88 -18.50 3.81 -7.87
C ARG A 88 -17.26 4.65 -7.54
N ALA A 89 -16.05 4.19 -7.90
CA ALA A 89 -14.83 4.98 -7.73
C ALA A 89 -14.87 6.29 -8.53
N VAL A 90 -15.29 6.23 -9.80
CA VAL A 90 -15.47 7.41 -10.67
C VAL A 90 -16.57 8.33 -10.14
N SER A 91 -17.64 7.79 -9.55
CA SER A 91 -18.69 8.61 -8.92
C SER A 91 -18.18 9.43 -7.73
N PHE A 92 -17.13 8.96 -7.04
CA PHE A 92 -16.51 9.68 -5.93
C PHE A 92 -15.42 10.66 -6.38
N ALA A 93 -14.79 10.40 -7.52
CA ALA A 93 -13.77 11.25 -8.12
C ALA A 93 -13.98 11.34 -9.64
N PRO A 94 -14.84 12.26 -10.13
CA PRO A 94 -15.02 12.46 -11.56
C PRO A 94 -13.70 12.77 -12.26
N GLY A 95 -13.42 12.09 -13.37
CA GLY A 95 -12.14 12.20 -14.09
C GLY A 95 -11.02 11.28 -13.58
N LEU A 96 -11.32 10.38 -12.63
CA LEU A 96 -10.37 9.36 -12.18
C LEU A 96 -9.90 8.49 -13.36
N VAL A 97 -8.58 8.50 -13.62
CA VAL A 97 -7.94 7.58 -14.56
C VAL A 97 -7.55 6.32 -13.80
N ILE A 98 -8.09 5.18 -14.23
CA ILE A 98 -7.82 3.88 -13.60
C ILE A 98 -6.91 3.08 -14.53
N HIS A 99 -5.76 2.66 -14.00
CA HIS A 99 -4.80 1.81 -14.70
C HIS A 99 -4.89 0.37 -14.20
N ASP A 100 -4.37 -0.57 -14.98
CA ASP A 100 -4.19 -1.95 -14.53
C ASP A 100 -3.16 -2.03 -13.41
N PHE A 101 -3.39 -2.96 -12.48
CA PHE A 101 -2.56 -3.14 -11.29
C PHE A 101 -1.86 -4.49 -11.35
N THR A 102 -0.53 -4.47 -11.22
CA THR A 102 0.29 -5.65 -10.98
C THR A 102 1.08 -5.42 -9.69
N PRO A 103 0.90 -6.25 -8.64
CA PRO A 103 1.62 -6.07 -7.40
C PRO A 103 3.12 -6.37 -7.57
N PRO A 104 4.00 -5.78 -6.74
CA PRO A 104 5.43 -6.10 -6.77
C PRO A 104 5.66 -7.57 -6.40
N TYR A 105 6.29 -8.31 -7.31
CA TYR A 105 6.47 -9.77 -7.18
C TYR A 105 7.26 -10.16 -5.94
N ASP A 106 8.32 -9.43 -5.59
CA ASP A 106 9.16 -9.74 -4.43
C ASP A 106 8.41 -9.62 -3.10
N ALA A 107 7.44 -8.69 -3.02
CA ALA A 107 6.55 -8.59 -1.87
C ALA A 107 5.45 -9.67 -1.88
N TRP A 108 5.04 -10.15 -3.06
CA TRP A 108 3.98 -11.13 -3.26
C TRP A 108 4.45 -12.57 -3.10
N ALA A 109 5.47 -12.98 -3.85
CA ALA A 109 5.88 -14.38 -4.03
C ALA A 109 6.52 -14.99 -2.77
N THR A 110 7.21 -14.18 -1.98
CA THR A 110 7.89 -14.62 -0.75
C THR A 110 6.89 -15.07 0.35
N SER A 111 5.62 -14.73 0.22
CA SER A 111 4.54 -15.17 1.11
C SER A 111 3.94 -16.54 0.75
N ALA A 112 4.15 -17.02 -0.47
CA ALA A 112 3.60 -18.30 -0.96
C ALA A 112 4.45 -19.52 -0.53
N HIS A 113 5.57 -19.28 0.15
CA HIS A 113 6.54 -20.31 0.57
C HIS A 113 6.78 -20.34 2.10
N ALA A 114 5.97 -19.62 2.89
CA ALA A 114 6.04 -19.58 4.34
C ALA A 114 4.95 -20.43 4.99
#